data_AF-A0A972UZR9-F1
#
_entry.id   AF-A0A972UZR9-F1
#
_cell.length_a   1.000
_cell.length_b   1.000
_cell.length_c   1.000
_cell.angle_alpha   90.00
_cell.angle_beta   90.00
_cell.angle_gamma   90.00
#
_symmetry.space_group_name_H-M   'P 1'
#
loop_
_entity.id
_entity.type
_entity.pdbx_description
1 polymer ?
#
loop_
_entity_poly.entity_id
_entity_poly.type
_entity_poly.pdbx_seq_one_letter_code
_entity_poly.pdbx_strand_id
1 'polypeptide(L)'
;MQHFTKAEIRLIKDYYDDLASDIQEKFTTEQLERITKAFEFAKAAHDGVKRKSGDPFIIHPVGVAKLVSHDMGLGSASIIASI
;
A
#
# COMPACT_ATOMS: atom_id res chain seq x y z
N MET A 1 -6.34 16.21 -10.98
CA MET A 1 -5.98 16.87 -9.70
C MET A 1 -6.00 15.77 -8.66
N GLN A 2 -4.95 15.56 -7.86
CA GLN A 2 -5.03 14.62 -6.72
C GLN A 2 -5.97 15.22 -5.66
N HIS A 3 -6.90 14.42 -5.14
CA HIS A 3 -7.95 14.85 -4.21
C HIS A 3 -7.61 14.58 -2.74
N PHE A 4 -6.50 13.89 -2.47
CA PHE A 4 -6.00 13.72 -1.10
C PHE A 4 -5.60 15.05 -0.46
N THR A 5 -6.04 15.26 0.77
CA THR A 5 -5.54 16.32 1.64
C THR A 5 -4.09 16.05 2.04
N LYS A 6 -3.38 17.08 2.52
CA LYS A 6 -2.00 16.92 3.02
C LYS A 6 -1.89 15.89 4.15
N ALA A 7 -2.89 15.83 5.03
CA ALA A 7 -2.92 14.86 6.12
C ALA A 7 -3.09 13.43 5.60
N GLU A 8 -3.97 13.24 4.61
CA GLU A 8 -4.17 11.93 3.97
C GLU A 8 -2.93 11.48 3.20
N ILE A 9 -2.26 12.38 2.47
CA ILE A 9 -1.00 12.05 1.78
C ILE A 9 0.05 11.56 2.77
N ARG A 10 0.18 12.23 3.93
CA ARG A 10 1.10 11.81 4.98
C ARG A 10 0.73 10.44 5.53
N LEU A 11 -0.55 10.23 5.86
CA LEU A 11 -1.04 8.96 6.38
C LEU A 11 -0.81 7.80 5.40
N ILE A 12 -1.12 8.01 4.12
CA ILE A 12 -0.89 7.03 3.06
C ILE A 12 0.60 6.69 2.94
N LYS A 13 1.47 7.70 3.00
CA LYS A 13 2.91 7.49 2.97
C LYS A 13 3.39 6.70 4.19
N ASP A 14 2.92 7.04 5.38
CA ASP A 14 3.31 6.35 6.62
C ASP A 14 2.94 4.85 6.56
N TYR A 15 1.76 4.51 6.04
CA TYR A 15 1.36 3.11 5.82
C TYR A 15 2.22 2.39 4.79
N TYR A 16 2.57 3.07 3.69
CA TYR A 16 3.40 2.46 2.66
C TYR A 16 4.85 2.29 3.11
N ASP A 17 5.42 3.26 3.83
CA ASP A 17 6.76 3.17 4.40
C ASP A 17 6.86 2.00 5.39
N ASP A 18 5.81 1.78 6.21
CA ASP A 18 5.75 0.64 7.13
C ASP A 18 5.73 -0.71 6.38
N LEU A 19 4.94 -0.83 5.30
CA LEU A 19 4.99 -2.00 4.42
C LEU A 19 6.38 -2.16 3.78
N ALA A 20 6.93 -1.09 3.22
CA ALA A 20 8.22 -1.09 2.53
C ALA A 20 9.35 -1.57 3.45
N SER A 21 9.33 -1.14 4.71
CA SER A 21 10.33 -1.51 5.71
C SER A 21 10.40 -3.02 5.97
N ASP A 22 9.26 -3.72 5.87
CA ASP A 22 9.16 -5.17 6.08
C ASP A 22 9.60 -6.00 4.88
N ILE A 23 9.45 -5.44 3.68
CA ILE A 23 9.63 -6.18 2.42
C ILE A 23 11.00 -5.91 1.78
N GLN A 24 11.64 -4.78 2.10
CA GLN A 24 12.88 -4.33 1.43
C GLN A 24 14.04 -5.33 1.50
N GLU A 25 14.17 -6.09 2.59
CA GLU A 25 15.24 -7.10 2.75
C GLU A 25 14.81 -8.50 2.30
N LYS A 26 13.50 -8.71 2.04
CA LYS A 26 12.93 -10.03 1.74
C LYS A 26 12.78 -10.29 0.24
N PHE A 27 12.78 -9.26 -0.58
CA PHE A 27 12.47 -9.35 -2.00
C PHE A 27 13.53 -8.67 -2.88
N THR A 28 13.61 -9.11 -4.13
CA THR A 28 14.52 -8.50 -5.11
C THR A 28 14.06 -7.11 -5.52
N THR A 29 14.97 -6.30 -6.06
CA THR A 29 14.65 -4.97 -6.61
C THR A 29 13.48 -5.01 -7.58
N GLU A 30 13.45 -5.98 -8.50
CA GLU A 30 12.34 -6.14 -9.47
C GLU A 30 11.00 -6.38 -8.77
N GLN A 31 10.98 -7.21 -7.73
CA GLN A 31 9.77 -7.47 -6.96
C GLN A 31 9.30 -6.23 -6.18
N LEU A 32 10.23 -5.49 -5.59
CA LEU A 32 9.94 -4.24 -4.89
C LEU A 32 9.39 -3.17 -5.85
N GLU A 33 9.95 -3.06 -7.06
CA GLU A 33 9.45 -2.17 -8.10
C GLU A 33 8.02 -2.53 -8.51
N ARG A 34 7.71 -3.82 -8.63
CA ARG A 34 6.34 -4.27 -8.95
C ARG A 34 5.35 -3.99 -7.82
N ILE A 35 5.74 -4.18 -6.56
CA ILE A 35 4.92 -3.82 -5.39
C ILE A 35 4.68 -2.31 -5.35
N THR A 36 5.73 -1.51 -5.57
CA THR A 36 5.63 -0.04 -5.63
C THR A 36 4.68 0.40 -6.73
N LYS A 37 4.77 -0.22 -7.91
CA LYS A 37 3.88 0.07 -9.04
C LYS A 37 2.42 -0.29 -8.74
N ALA A 38 2.18 -1.41 -8.05
CA ALA A 38 0.84 -1.79 -7.60
C ALA A 38 0.26 -0.76 -6.62
N PHE A 39 1.07 -0.32 -5.64
CA PHE A 39 0.69 0.72 -4.69
C PHE A 39 0.33 2.04 -5.38
N GLU A 40 1.18 2.54 -6.28
CA GLU A 40 0.89 3.80 -6.99
C GLU A 40 -0.34 3.68 -7.90
N PHE A 41 -0.56 2.51 -8.51
CA PHE A 41 -1.77 2.23 -9.28
C PHE A 41 -3.03 2.28 -8.39
N ALA A 42 -3.04 1.56 -7.27
CA ALA A 42 -4.16 1.52 -6.34
C ALA A 42 -4.42 2.89 -5.70
N LYS A 43 -3.37 3.61 -5.31
CA LYS A 43 -3.46 4.98 -4.78
C LYS A 43 -4.10 5.94 -5.78
N ALA A 44 -3.77 5.84 -7.05
CA ALA A 44 -4.40 6.64 -8.10
C ALA A 44 -5.86 6.22 -8.33
N ALA A 45 -6.15 4.92 -8.36
CA ALA A 45 -7.51 4.39 -8.53
C ALA A 45 -8.45 4.76 -7.38
N HIS A 46 -7.91 4.91 -6.17
CA HIS A 46 -8.65 5.27 -4.96
C HIS A 46 -8.53 6.76 -4.57
N ASP A 47 -8.04 7.62 -5.46
CA ASP A 47 -7.96 9.05 -5.20
C ASP A 47 -9.35 9.66 -4.94
N GLY A 48 -9.49 10.37 -3.82
CA GLY A 48 -10.77 10.93 -3.36
C GLY A 48 -11.79 9.91 -2.84
N VAL A 49 -11.50 8.60 -2.89
CA VAL A 49 -12.38 7.55 -2.36
C VAL A 49 -12.12 7.37 -0.87
N LYS A 50 -13.19 7.40 -0.07
CA LYS A 50 -13.13 7.26 1.39
C LYS A 50 -13.90 6.04 1.88
N ARG A 51 -13.47 5.47 2.99
CA ARG A 51 -14.22 4.47 3.75
C ARG A 51 -15.36 5.14 4.51
N LYS A 52 -16.29 4.34 5.04
CA LYS A 52 -17.35 4.82 5.96
C LYS A 52 -16.79 5.51 7.22
N SER A 53 -15.57 5.17 7.64
CA SER A 53 -14.87 5.84 8.74
C SER A 53 -14.39 7.25 8.41
N GLY A 54 -14.32 7.61 7.12
CA GLY A 54 -13.79 8.89 6.64
C GLY A 54 -12.34 8.82 6.14
N ASP A 55 -11.62 7.73 6.42
CA ASP A 55 -10.24 7.55 5.99
C ASP A 55 -10.13 7.25 4.50
N PRO A 56 -9.03 7.64 3.83
CA PRO A 56 -8.73 7.22 2.46
C PRO A 56 -8.83 5.70 2.28
N PHE A 57 -9.52 5.27 1.22
CA PHE A 57 -9.79 3.85 1.01
C PHE A 57 -8.51 3.02 0.85
N ILE A 58 -7.50 3.56 0.17
CA ILE A 58 -6.20 2.92 -0.10
C ILE A 58 -5.48 2.43 1.17
N ILE A 59 -5.77 3.01 2.34
CA ILE A 59 -5.16 2.59 3.60
C ILE A 59 -5.52 1.13 3.92
N HIS A 60 -6.73 0.70 3.56
CA HIS A 60 -7.16 -0.67 3.82
C HIS A 60 -6.39 -1.70 2.99
N PRO A 61 -6.33 -1.63 1.65
CA PRO A 61 -5.48 -2.54 0.85
C PRO A 61 -4.02 -2.59 1.30
N VAL A 62 -3.40 -1.44 1.62
CA VAL A 62 -2.01 -1.41 2.11
C VAL A 62 -1.86 -2.12 3.46
N GLY A 63 -2.82 -1.94 4.37
CA GLY A 63 -2.85 -2.67 5.64
C GLY A 63 -3.03 -4.18 5.46
N VAL A 64 -3.82 -4.62 4.47
CA VAL A 64 -3.93 -6.05 4.13
C VAL A 64 -2.60 -6.57 3.58
N ALA A 65 -1.94 -5.82 2.71
CA ALA A 65 -0.62 -6.17 2.16
C ALA A 65 0.43 -6.35 3.26
N LYS A 66 0.41 -5.51 4.30
CA LYS A 66 1.25 -5.69 5.49
C LYS A 66 0.98 -7.03 6.17
N LEU A 67 -0.28 -7.35 6.48
CA LEU A 67 -0.66 -8.62 7.11
C LEU A 67 -0.26 -9.84 6.25
N VAL A 68 -0.49 -9.77 4.94
CA VAL A 68 -0.11 -10.80 3.97
C VAL A 68 1.40 -11.03 3.97
N SER A 69 2.19 -9.97 4.08
CA SER A 69 3.66 -10.05 4.05
C SER A 69 4.28 -10.43 5.41
N HIS A 70 3.76 -9.89 6.51
CA HIS A 70 4.32 -10.00 7.85
C HIS A 70 3.77 -11.22 8.60
N ASP A 71 2.45 -11.33 8.72
CA ASP A 71 1.81 -12.33 9.57
C ASP A 71 1.64 -13.67 8.84
N MET A 72 1.35 -13.62 7.54
CA MET A 72 1.19 -14.83 6.71
C MET A 72 2.48 -15.27 6.01
N GLY A 73 3.47 -14.38 5.88
CA GLY A 73 4.74 -14.67 5.21
C GLY A 73 4.60 -14.97 3.71
N LEU A 74 3.60 -14.41 3.03
CA LEU A 74 3.37 -14.68 1.61
C LEU A 74 4.27 -13.83 0.69
N GLY A 75 4.49 -14.34 -0.52
CA GLY A 75 5.36 -13.73 -1.51
C GLY A 75 4.78 -12.51 -2.23
N SER A 76 5.61 -11.88 -3.05
CA SER A 76 5.33 -10.62 -3.76
C SER A 76 4.06 -10.64 -4.61
N ALA A 77 3.71 -11.76 -5.25
CA ALA A 77 2.47 -11.87 -6.02
C ALA A 77 1.21 -11.70 -5.15
N SER A 78 1.20 -12.28 -3.96
CA SER A 78 0.09 -12.15 -3.00
C SER A 78 0.00 -10.73 -2.45
N ILE A 79 1.14 -10.12 -2.14
CA ILE A 79 1.23 -8.72 -1.69
C ILE A 79 0.64 -7.80 -2.77
N ILE A 80 1.07 -7.96 -4.03
CA ILE A 80 0.55 -7.17 -5.16
C ILE A 80 -0.96 -7.34 -5.32
N ALA A 81 -1.47 -8.57 -5.20
CA ALA A 81 -2.91 -8.84 -5.36
C ALA A 81 -3.77 -8.27 -4.23
N SER A 82 -3.18 -8.02 -3.05
CA SER A 82 -3.87 -7.45 -1.90
C SER A 82 -3.91 -5.91 -1.88
N ILE A 83 -3.08 -5.26 -2.70
CA ILE A 83 -3.01 -3.81 -2.88
C ILE A 83 -4.04 -3.36 -3.93
#